data_AF-A0A7Y2EJE1-F1
#
_entry.id   AF-A0A7Y2EJE1-F1
#
_cell.length_a   1.000
_cell.length_b   1.000
_cell.length_c   1.000
_cell.angle_alpha   90.00
_cell.angle_beta   90.00
_cell.angle_gamma   90.00
#
_symmetry.space_group_name_H-M   'P 1'
#
loop_
_entity.id
_entity.type
_entity.pdbx_description
1 polymer ?
#
loop_
_entity_poly.entity_id
_entity_poly.type
_entity_poly.pdbx_seq_one_letter_code
_entity_poly.pdbx_strand_id
1 'polypeptide(L)'
;MKKIATIATLIMCMLSFTLAAQDLSTPKKEADKKVEKVKQEKKKMKDAAEAKRKKMKDEQEKLTDKKDELEDDAEDEVNTLTSDAEATKADYNEKLKSATSKEERDELKEEMKEELEERKDELKEVKEDMKEDMEDMKDEMSDAKDAAKNEMKDGVTRGEAVKNDNGLSGKDLGLKRAADAKAKLNKKTDELAAKEAMVKKGRVRIANAKEKINTMLEKGEITQEEYDKKAASIKRAEINLDKLEASIKQGRSVYARQKETLSKVYDDGSK
;
A
#
# COMPACT_ATOMS: atom_id res chain seq x y z
N MET A 1 46.47 40.81 -82.85
CA MET A 1 45.88 40.82 -81.49
C MET A 1 45.15 39.49 -81.18
N LYS A 2 45.85 38.34 -81.17
CA LYS A 2 45.29 37.02 -80.84
C LYS A 2 46.30 36.10 -80.11
N LYS A 3 47.19 36.68 -79.29
CA LYS A 3 48.22 35.91 -78.55
C LYS A 3 48.32 36.28 -77.05
N ILE A 4 47.29 36.93 -76.50
CA ILE A 4 47.23 37.30 -75.07
C ILE A 4 46.17 36.46 -74.33
N ALA A 5 45.24 35.79 -75.04
CA ALA A 5 44.15 35.04 -74.44
C ALA A 5 44.52 33.62 -73.93
N THR A 6 45.74 33.12 -74.21
CA THR A 6 46.12 31.73 -73.89
C THR A 6 46.94 31.60 -72.59
N ILE A 7 47.45 32.71 -72.04
CA ILE A 7 48.26 32.69 -70.81
C ILE A 7 47.39 32.82 -69.55
N ALA A 8 46.20 33.40 -69.66
CA ALA A 8 45.27 33.54 -68.53
C ALA A 8 44.61 32.21 -68.09
N THR A 9 44.49 31.23 -68.98
CA THR A 9 43.85 29.94 -68.67
C THR A 9 44.79 28.95 -67.96
N LEU A 10 46.11 29.15 -68.06
CA LEU A 10 47.10 28.22 -67.49
C LEU A 10 47.50 28.57 -66.05
N ILE A 11 47.23 29.81 -65.61
CA ILE A 11 47.44 30.24 -64.21
C ILE A 11 46.25 29.86 -63.31
N MET A 12 45.05 29.64 -63.88
CA MET A 12 43.87 29.25 -63.12
C MET A 12 43.76 27.73 -62.84
N CYS A 13 44.70 26.90 -63.33
CA CYS A 13 44.80 25.47 -62.99
C CYS A 13 45.90 25.15 -61.94
N MET A 14 46.75 26.11 -61.58
CA MET A 14 47.77 25.94 -60.53
C MET A 14 47.27 26.31 -59.12
N LEU A 15 46.04 26.84 -59.00
CA LEU A 15 45.40 27.23 -57.75
C LEU A 15 44.36 26.20 -57.25
N SER A 16 44.42 24.97 -57.74
CA SER A 16 43.52 23.88 -57.33
C SER A 16 44.24 22.69 -56.69
N PHE A 17 45.53 22.81 -56.38
CA PHE A 17 46.34 21.70 -55.83
C PHE A 17 47.11 22.03 -54.55
N THR A 18 46.61 22.97 -53.74
CA THR A 18 47.12 23.26 -52.38
C THR A 18 46.04 23.16 -51.31
N LEU A 19 45.12 22.22 -51.45
CA LEU A 19 44.15 21.87 -50.40
C LEU A 19 43.93 20.34 -50.33
N ALA A 20 45.00 19.59 -50.08
CA ALA A 20 44.88 18.18 -49.65
C ALA A 20 46.10 17.74 -48.83
N ALA A 21 46.49 18.56 -47.86
CA ALA A 21 47.29 18.12 -46.72
C ALA A 21 46.63 18.60 -45.43
N GLN A 22 45.30 18.47 -45.34
CA GLN A 22 44.62 18.47 -44.05
C GLN A 22 44.80 17.09 -43.42
N ASP A 23 45.91 16.95 -42.72
CA ASP A 23 45.99 16.37 -41.40
C ASP A 23 45.04 15.19 -41.12
N LEU A 24 45.40 14.02 -41.65
CA LEU A 24 44.85 12.69 -41.31
C LEU A 24 45.05 12.30 -39.82
N SER A 25 45.55 13.20 -38.96
CA SER A 25 45.65 12.99 -37.50
C SER A 25 44.40 13.40 -36.72
N THR A 26 43.47 14.13 -37.35
CA THR A 26 42.20 14.59 -36.74
C THR A 26 41.14 13.51 -36.44
N PRO A 27 40.94 12.43 -37.23
CA PRO A 27 39.91 11.44 -36.93
C PRO A 27 40.20 10.61 -35.67
N LYS A 28 41.48 10.46 -35.29
CA LYS A 28 41.88 9.70 -34.09
C LYS A 28 41.53 10.44 -32.79
N LYS A 29 41.76 11.76 -32.74
CA LYS A 29 41.39 12.61 -31.59
C LYS A 29 39.87 12.72 -31.38
N GLU A 30 39.07 12.70 -32.45
CA GLU A 30 37.61 12.68 -32.31
C GLU A 30 37.07 11.31 -31.87
N ALA A 31 37.69 10.22 -32.36
CA ALA A 31 37.36 8.88 -31.90
C ALA A 31 37.66 8.70 -30.41
N ASP A 32 38.83 9.14 -29.93
CA ASP A 32 39.22 9.03 -28.53
C ASP A 32 38.27 9.84 -27.61
N LYS A 33 37.87 11.05 -28.00
CA LYS A 33 36.85 11.84 -27.27
C LYS A 33 35.49 11.15 -27.21
N LYS A 34 35.05 10.50 -28.30
CA LYS A 34 33.78 9.75 -28.33
C LYS A 34 33.86 8.53 -27.40
N VAL A 35 34.97 7.79 -27.41
CA VAL A 35 35.19 6.64 -26.52
C VAL A 35 35.17 7.08 -25.05
N GLU A 36 35.78 8.21 -24.72
CA GLU A 36 35.81 8.73 -23.35
C GLU A 36 34.42 9.20 -22.89
N LYS A 37 33.64 9.86 -23.75
CA LYS A 37 32.24 10.22 -23.48
C LYS A 37 31.37 8.98 -23.22
N VAL A 38 31.52 7.93 -24.05
CA VAL A 38 30.81 6.65 -23.86
C VAL A 38 31.20 5.98 -22.53
N LYS A 39 32.48 6.01 -22.15
CA LYS A 39 32.94 5.49 -20.84
C LYS A 39 32.32 6.27 -19.67
N GLN A 40 32.26 7.59 -19.76
CA GLN A 40 31.64 8.44 -18.73
C GLN A 40 30.14 8.20 -18.63
N GLU A 41 29.43 8.08 -19.76
CA GLU A 41 28.00 7.75 -19.77
C GLU A 41 27.73 6.37 -19.18
N LYS A 42 28.55 5.36 -19.54
CA LYS A 42 28.45 4.01 -18.97
C LYS A 42 28.69 4.00 -17.45
N LYS A 43 29.66 4.80 -16.96
CA LYS A 43 29.90 4.96 -15.52
C LYS A 43 28.70 5.59 -14.82
N LYS A 44 28.18 6.71 -15.35
CA LYS A 44 26.97 7.38 -14.81
C LYS A 44 25.76 6.45 -14.78
N MET A 45 25.56 5.62 -15.81
CA MET A 45 24.49 4.61 -15.83
C MET A 45 24.69 3.55 -14.75
N LYS A 46 25.92 3.06 -14.56
CA LYS A 46 26.23 2.08 -13.51
C LYS A 46 25.97 2.65 -12.11
N ASP A 47 26.46 3.86 -11.84
CA ASP A 47 26.29 4.53 -10.55
C ASP A 47 24.80 4.82 -10.28
N ALA A 48 24.03 5.22 -11.29
CA ALA A 48 22.58 5.44 -11.17
C ALA A 48 21.82 4.13 -10.93
N ALA A 49 22.20 3.03 -11.59
CA ALA A 49 21.61 1.72 -11.38
C ALA A 49 21.90 1.18 -9.97
N GLU A 50 23.12 1.40 -9.46
CA GLU A 50 23.51 1.01 -8.11
C GLU A 50 22.75 1.82 -7.04
N ALA A 51 22.61 3.14 -7.23
CA ALA A 51 21.81 3.98 -6.35
C ALA A 51 20.32 3.59 -6.33
N LYS A 52 19.73 3.25 -7.49
CA LYS A 52 18.37 2.72 -7.57
C LYS A 52 18.23 1.37 -6.87
N ARG A 53 19.19 0.46 -7.07
CA ARG A 53 19.21 -0.85 -6.40
C ARG A 53 19.28 -0.71 -4.89
N LYS A 54 20.05 0.26 -4.38
CA LYS A 54 20.14 0.55 -2.95
C LYS A 54 18.80 1.04 -2.41
N LYS A 55 18.20 2.07 -3.02
CA LYS A 55 16.88 2.60 -2.60
C LYS A 55 15.80 1.51 -2.56
N MET A 56 15.80 0.62 -3.54
CA MET A 56 14.87 -0.51 -3.61
C MET A 56 15.07 -1.51 -2.47
N LYS A 57 16.33 -1.80 -2.11
CA LYS A 57 16.61 -2.65 -0.93
C LYS A 57 16.14 -1.98 0.35
N ASP A 58 16.44 -0.69 0.52
CA ASP A 58 16.04 0.07 1.69
C ASP A 58 14.50 0.15 1.83
N GLU A 59 13.77 0.22 0.71
CA GLU A 59 12.30 0.21 0.69
C GLU A 59 11.72 -1.19 0.94
N GLN A 60 12.36 -2.24 0.41
CA GLN A 60 12.00 -3.62 0.70
C GLN A 60 12.20 -3.96 2.18
N GLU A 61 13.30 -3.50 2.79
CA GLU A 61 13.60 -3.66 4.21
C GLU A 61 12.55 -2.94 5.09
N LYS A 62 12.16 -1.72 4.73
CA LYS A 62 11.06 -1.02 5.43
C LYS A 62 9.72 -1.75 5.35
N LEU A 63 9.41 -2.35 4.20
CA LEU A 63 8.16 -3.11 4.05
C LEU A 63 8.21 -4.41 4.85
N THR A 64 9.37 -5.07 4.94
CA THR A 64 9.53 -6.24 5.81
C THR A 64 9.42 -5.86 7.28
N ASP A 65 10.09 -4.78 7.72
CA ASP A 65 10.01 -4.31 9.10
C ASP A 65 8.56 -3.99 9.50
N LYS A 66 7.82 -3.31 8.61
CA LYS A 66 6.40 -3.00 8.84
C LYS A 66 5.51 -4.24 8.84
N LYS A 67 5.84 -5.25 8.04
CA LYS A 67 5.13 -6.54 8.03
C LYS A 67 5.33 -7.25 9.36
N ASP A 68 6.57 -7.29 9.85
CA ASP A 68 6.92 -7.94 11.10
C ASP A 68 6.28 -7.20 12.29
N GLU A 69 6.26 -5.85 12.28
CA GLU A 69 5.56 -5.04 13.28
C GLU A 69 4.04 -5.33 13.32
N LEU A 70 3.39 -5.46 12.16
CA LEU A 70 1.97 -5.85 12.09
C LEU A 70 1.70 -7.27 12.57
N GLU A 71 2.64 -8.19 12.32
CA GLU A 71 2.54 -9.59 12.74
C GLU A 71 2.68 -9.68 14.28
N ASP A 72 3.64 -8.95 14.85
CA ASP A 72 3.84 -8.84 16.31
C ASP A 72 2.62 -8.20 17.00
N ASP A 73 2.14 -7.04 16.52
CA ASP A 73 0.99 -6.35 17.10
C ASP A 73 -0.28 -7.24 17.08
N ALA A 74 -0.46 -8.00 16.00
CA ALA A 74 -1.61 -8.89 15.88
C ALA A 74 -1.47 -10.17 16.69
N GLU A 75 -0.25 -10.73 16.83
CA GLU A 75 0.00 -11.82 17.77
C GLU A 75 -0.30 -11.39 19.21
N ASP A 76 0.07 -10.18 19.60
CA ASP A 76 -0.25 -9.62 20.91
C ASP A 76 -1.78 -9.46 21.12
N GLU A 77 -2.51 -8.96 20.12
CA GLU A 77 -3.98 -8.85 20.20
C GLU A 77 -4.66 -10.23 20.27
N VAL A 78 -4.19 -11.20 19.49
CA VAL A 78 -4.69 -12.59 19.54
C VAL A 78 -4.37 -13.24 20.88
N ASN A 79 -3.17 -13.02 21.42
CA ASN A 79 -2.75 -13.57 22.71
C ASN A 79 -3.55 -12.97 23.87
N THR A 80 -3.78 -11.65 23.85
CA THR A 80 -4.59 -10.98 24.86
C THR A 80 -6.03 -11.48 24.83
N LEU A 81 -6.69 -11.54 23.67
CA LEU A 81 -8.05 -12.09 23.53
C LEU A 81 -8.14 -13.57 23.96
N THR A 82 -7.12 -14.36 23.65
CA THR A 82 -7.06 -15.77 24.07
C THR A 82 -6.92 -15.90 25.58
N SER A 83 -6.01 -15.14 26.19
CA SER A 83 -5.82 -15.11 27.65
C SER A 83 -7.09 -14.66 28.37
N ASP A 84 -7.76 -13.65 27.83
CA ASP A 84 -9.04 -13.15 28.31
C ASP A 84 -10.14 -14.22 28.27
N ALA A 85 -10.24 -14.97 27.17
CA ALA A 85 -11.20 -16.07 27.04
C ALA A 85 -10.91 -17.21 28.03
N GLU A 86 -9.63 -17.52 28.27
CA GLU A 86 -9.21 -18.48 29.29
C GLU A 86 -9.54 -18.00 30.71
N ALA A 87 -9.32 -16.72 31.00
CA ALA A 87 -9.66 -16.11 32.28
C ALA A 87 -11.18 -16.14 32.53
N THR A 88 -12.00 -15.76 31.53
CA THR A 88 -13.47 -15.89 31.59
C THR A 88 -13.87 -17.34 31.87
N LYS A 89 -13.27 -18.30 31.15
CA LYS A 89 -13.56 -19.73 31.36
C LYS A 89 -13.15 -20.21 32.76
N ALA A 90 -12.05 -19.71 33.31
CA ALA A 90 -11.61 -20.05 34.67
C ALA A 90 -12.58 -19.52 35.73
N ASP A 91 -13.00 -18.26 35.59
CA ASP A 91 -13.99 -17.61 36.48
C ASP A 91 -15.33 -18.36 36.48
N TYR A 92 -15.86 -18.72 35.31
CA TYR A 92 -17.07 -19.53 35.21
C TYR A 92 -16.92 -20.93 35.82
N ASN A 93 -15.75 -21.57 35.68
CA ASN A 93 -15.51 -22.86 36.33
C ASN A 93 -15.45 -22.76 37.86
N GLU A 94 -14.99 -21.65 38.41
CA GLU A 94 -15.03 -21.39 39.85
C GLU A 94 -16.48 -21.20 40.32
N LYS A 95 -17.27 -20.39 39.62
CA LYS A 95 -18.71 -20.21 39.87
C LYS A 95 -19.49 -21.52 39.78
N LEU A 96 -19.19 -22.37 38.81
CA LEU A 96 -19.82 -23.69 38.66
C LEU A 96 -19.51 -24.64 39.83
N LYS A 97 -18.35 -24.52 40.46
CA LYS A 97 -18.00 -25.31 41.66
C LYS A 97 -18.77 -24.84 42.89
N SER A 98 -19.00 -23.53 43.02
CA SER A 98 -19.76 -22.96 44.14
C SER A 98 -21.28 -23.10 43.98
N ALA A 99 -21.77 -23.28 42.75
CA ALA A 99 -23.20 -23.43 42.47
C ALA A 99 -23.80 -24.65 43.18
N THR A 100 -24.90 -24.42 43.90
CA THR A 100 -25.51 -25.41 44.81
C THR A 100 -26.69 -26.14 44.21
N SER A 101 -27.31 -25.57 43.18
CA SER A 101 -28.46 -26.16 42.49
C SER A 101 -28.11 -26.58 41.06
N LYS A 102 -28.96 -27.44 40.48
CA LYS A 102 -28.80 -27.86 39.09
C LYS A 102 -29.17 -26.74 38.11
N GLU A 103 -30.23 -25.98 38.40
CA GLU A 103 -30.68 -24.85 37.58
C GLU A 103 -29.61 -23.76 37.48
N GLU A 104 -29.01 -23.35 38.60
CA GLU A 104 -27.90 -22.38 38.64
C GLU A 104 -26.68 -22.84 37.83
N ARG A 105 -26.38 -24.15 37.84
CA ARG A 105 -25.30 -24.72 37.01
C ARG A 105 -25.63 -24.71 35.52
N ASP A 106 -26.88 -24.93 35.16
CA ASP A 106 -27.28 -24.99 33.76
C ASP A 106 -27.36 -23.56 33.17
N GLU A 107 -27.79 -22.56 33.95
CA GLU A 107 -27.72 -21.13 33.58
C GLU A 107 -26.27 -20.66 33.40
N LEU A 108 -25.38 -20.92 34.38
CA LEU A 108 -23.96 -20.56 34.28
C LEU A 108 -23.25 -21.19 33.07
N LYS A 109 -23.67 -22.39 32.64
CA LYS A 109 -23.10 -23.04 31.45
C LYS A 109 -23.54 -22.37 30.15
N GLU A 110 -24.81 -21.98 30.05
CA GLU A 110 -25.29 -21.25 28.86
C GLU A 110 -24.67 -19.86 28.79
N GLU A 111 -24.58 -19.14 29.91
CA GLU A 111 -23.86 -17.84 29.94
C GLU A 111 -22.39 -17.99 29.52
N MET A 112 -21.67 -18.95 30.10
CA MET A 112 -20.27 -19.22 29.74
C MET A 112 -20.14 -19.52 28.24
N LYS A 113 -21.10 -20.24 27.67
CA LYS A 113 -21.09 -20.63 26.27
C LYS A 113 -21.37 -19.44 25.35
N GLU A 114 -22.33 -18.59 25.69
CA GLU A 114 -22.61 -17.35 24.96
C GLU A 114 -21.40 -16.40 24.99
N GLU A 115 -20.79 -16.16 26.15
CA GLU A 115 -19.63 -15.26 26.26
C GLU A 115 -18.39 -15.82 25.55
N LEU A 116 -18.19 -17.14 25.56
CA LEU A 116 -17.11 -17.78 24.80
C LEU A 116 -17.35 -17.80 23.29
N GLU A 117 -18.60 -17.88 22.83
CA GLU A 117 -18.94 -17.70 21.41
C GLU A 117 -18.65 -16.27 20.96
N GLU A 118 -19.08 -15.26 21.73
CA GLU A 118 -18.83 -13.85 21.41
C GLU A 118 -17.33 -13.56 21.29
N ARG A 119 -16.52 -14.00 22.27
CA ARG A 119 -15.05 -13.84 22.20
C ARG A 119 -14.40 -14.62 21.06
N LYS A 120 -14.95 -15.79 20.69
CA LYS A 120 -14.45 -16.54 19.53
C LYS A 120 -14.73 -15.81 18.22
N ASP A 121 -15.87 -15.15 18.11
CA ASP A 121 -16.21 -14.39 16.92
C ASP A 121 -15.38 -13.11 16.82
N GLU A 122 -15.11 -12.41 17.95
CA GLU A 122 -14.12 -11.32 17.99
C GLU A 122 -12.73 -11.81 17.53
N LEU A 123 -12.28 -12.97 18.02
CA LEU A 123 -11.00 -13.56 17.61
C LEU A 123 -10.95 -13.90 16.11
N LYS A 124 -12.07 -14.32 15.52
CA LYS A 124 -12.16 -14.58 14.07
C LYS A 124 -12.09 -13.28 13.29
N GLU A 125 -12.81 -12.24 13.72
CA GLU A 125 -12.83 -10.93 13.05
C GLU A 125 -11.42 -10.33 13.04
N VAL A 126 -10.72 -10.32 14.18
CA VAL A 126 -9.32 -9.86 14.26
C VAL A 126 -8.40 -10.66 13.33
N LYS A 127 -8.57 -11.99 13.25
CA LYS A 127 -7.77 -12.83 12.35
C LYS A 127 -8.09 -12.61 10.87
N GLU A 128 -9.34 -12.32 10.52
CA GLU A 128 -9.74 -12.01 9.15
C GLU A 128 -9.21 -10.64 8.72
N ASP A 129 -9.35 -9.62 9.57
CA ASP A 129 -8.80 -8.27 9.35
C ASP A 129 -7.27 -8.33 9.18
N MET A 130 -6.57 -9.07 10.05
CA MET A 130 -5.12 -9.29 9.94
C MET A 130 -4.74 -9.95 8.61
N LYS A 131 -5.52 -10.93 8.17
CA LYS A 131 -5.27 -11.63 6.91
C LYS A 131 -5.47 -10.70 5.71
N GLU A 132 -6.49 -9.85 5.73
CA GLU A 132 -6.74 -8.85 4.69
C GLU A 132 -5.58 -7.84 4.61
N ASP A 133 -5.14 -7.31 5.75
CA ASP A 133 -4.02 -6.37 5.81
C ASP A 133 -2.69 -6.99 5.34
N MET A 134 -2.44 -8.27 5.67
CA MET A 134 -1.29 -9.02 5.16
C MET A 134 -1.37 -9.28 3.66
N GLU A 135 -2.55 -9.58 3.12
CA GLU A 135 -2.74 -9.78 1.67
C GLU A 135 -2.53 -8.45 0.92
N ASP A 136 -3.11 -7.35 1.39
CA ASP A 136 -2.91 -6.01 0.84
C ASP A 136 -1.42 -5.63 0.84
N MET A 137 -0.70 -5.87 1.95
CA MET A 137 0.73 -5.58 2.04
C MET A 137 1.57 -6.47 1.11
N LYS A 138 1.21 -7.74 0.95
CA LYS A 138 1.88 -8.66 0.04
C LYS A 138 1.70 -8.25 -1.41
N ASP A 139 0.50 -7.79 -1.78
CA ASP A 139 0.21 -7.25 -3.09
C ASP A 139 0.99 -5.95 -3.35
N GLU A 140 1.07 -5.05 -2.38
CA GLU A 140 1.92 -3.85 -2.46
C GLU A 140 3.40 -4.22 -2.64
N MET A 141 3.88 -5.22 -1.90
CA MET A 141 5.26 -5.71 -2.01
C MET A 141 5.53 -6.34 -3.39
N SER A 142 4.57 -7.08 -3.93
CA SER A 142 4.68 -7.68 -5.27
C SER A 142 4.68 -6.61 -6.36
N ASP A 143 3.74 -5.65 -6.30
CA ASP A 143 3.64 -4.53 -7.23
C ASP A 143 4.94 -3.69 -7.20
N ALA A 144 5.47 -3.41 -6.01
CA ALA A 144 6.75 -2.72 -5.84
C ALA A 144 7.92 -3.50 -6.46
N LYS A 145 7.96 -4.82 -6.26
CA LYS A 145 9.00 -5.71 -6.80
C LYS A 145 8.93 -5.82 -8.33
N ASP A 146 7.73 -5.84 -8.91
CA ASP A 146 7.55 -5.89 -10.36
C ASP A 146 7.84 -4.55 -11.03
N ALA A 147 7.44 -3.44 -10.41
CA ALA A 147 7.83 -2.09 -10.85
C ALA A 147 9.36 -1.94 -10.86
N ALA A 148 10.00 -2.35 -9.76
CA ALA A 148 11.45 -2.39 -9.59
C ALA A 148 12.17 -3.23 -10.66
N LYS A 149 11.67 -4.44 -10.92
CA LYS A 149 12.23 -5.37 -11.91
C LYS A 149 12.13 -4.80 -13.33
N ASN A 150 11.02 -4.14 -13.65
CA ASN A 150 10.83 -3.49 -14.94
C ASN A 150 11.76 -2.27 -15.10
N GLU A 151 11.88 -1.40 -14.09
CA GLU A 151 12.82 -0.27 -14.15
C GLU A 151 14.29 -0.70 -14.30
N MET A 152 14.68 -1.85 -13.72
CA MET A 152 16.03 -2.41 -13.90
C MET A 152 16.27 -2.96 -15.31
N LYS A 153 15.25 -3.53 -15.96
CA LYS A 153 15.36 -3.96 -17.37
C LYS A 153 15.49 -2.75 -18.31
N ASP A 154 14.80 -1.66 -17.99
CA ASP A 154 14.81 -0.43 -18.79
C ASP A 154 16.17 0.30 -18.76
N GLY A 155 16.95 0.14 -17.68
CA GLY A 155 18.30 0.69 -17.57
C GLY A 155 19.36 0.01 -18.44
N VAL A 156 19.10 -1.23 -18.88
CA VAL A 156 20.02 -2.03 -19.71
C VAL A 156 19.70 -1.92 -21.20
N THR A 157 18.48 -1.48 -21.56
CA THR A 157 17.99 -1.46 -22.95
C THR A 157 17.38 -0.10 -23.30
N ARG A 158 18.19 0.96 -23.25
CA ARG A 158 17.81 2.29 -23.77
C ARG A 158 17.71 2.23 -25.30
N GLY A 159 16.62 1.67 -25.82
CA GLY A 159 16.35 1.50 -27.24
C GLY A 159 15.02 0.81 -27.56
N GLU A 160 14.47 0.00 -26.65
CA GLU A 160 13.19 -0.68 -26.89
C GLU A 160 12.09 -0.11 -26.01
N ALA A 161 10.95 0.23 -26.63
CA ALA A 161 9.78 0.72 -25.93
C ALA A 161 9.29 -0.35 -24.94
N VAL A 162 9.23 0.01 -23.65
CA VAL A 162 8.69 -0.86 -22.59
C VAL A 162 7.23 -1.16 -22.89
N LYS A 163 6.98 -2.35 -23.40
CA LYS A 163 5.64 -2.86 -23.66
C LYS A 163 5.20 -3.67 -22.44
N ASN A 164 4.00 -3.42 -21.94
CA ASN A 164 3.37 -4.39 -21.03
C ASN A 164 2.90 -5.62 -21.83
N ASP A 165 2.36 -6.63 -21.13
CA ASP A 165 1.86 -7.86 -21.76
C ASP A 165 0.73 -7.61 -22.78
N ASN A 166 0.14 -6.41 -22.78
CA ASN A 166 -0.87 -5.95 -23.73
C ASN A 166 -0.30 -5.11 -24.88
N GLY A 167 1.03 -5.01 -25.00
CA GLY A 167 1.70 -4.25 -26.06
C GLY A 167 1.67 -2.71 -25.90
N LEU A 168 1.13 -2.18 -24.80
CA LEU A 168 1.06 -0.73 -24.55
C LEU A 168 2.43 -0.21 -24.10
N SER A 169 2.85 0.92 -24.66
CA SER A 169 4.14 1.55 -24.35
C SER A 169 4.03 3.07 -24.28
N GLY A 170 5.00 3.71 -23.64
CA GLY A 170 5.10 5.18 -23.59
C GLY A 170 3.86 5.83 -22.95
N LYS A 171 3.24 6.76 -23.67
CA LYS A 171 2.10 7.55 -23.18
C LYS A 171 0.89 6.67 -22.83
N ASP A 172 0.57 5.68 -23.65
CA ASP A 172 -0.61 4.82 -23.44
C ASP A 172 -0.46 3.93 -22.19
N LEU A 173 0.75 3.47 -21.91
CA LEU A 173 1.05 2.74 -20.68
C LEU A 173 0.91 3.63 -19.44
N GLY A 174 1.37 4.88 -19.53
CA GLY A 174 1.20 5.88 -18.46
C GLY A 174 -0.28 6.18 -18.16
N LEU A 175 -1.08 6.36 -19.21
CA LEU A 175 -2.52 6.58 -19.08
C LEU A 175 -3.23 5.39 -18.47
N LYS A 176 -2.89 4.16 -18.89
CA LYS A 176 -3.46 2.94 -18.30
C LYS A 176 -3.12 2.83 -16.80
N ARG A 177 -1.85 3.01 -16.42
CA ARG A 177 -1.44 2.96 -15.00
C ARG A 177 -2.15 4.02 -14.16
N ALA A 178 -2.34 5.22 -14.70
CA ALA A 178 -3.10 6.28 -14.02
C ALA A 178 -4.57 5.90 -13.84
N ALA A 179 -5.19 5.30 -14.86
CA ALA A 179 -6.56 4.80 -14.79
C ALA A 179 -6.70 3.68 -13.76
N ASP A 180 -5.78 2.71 -13.75
CA ASP A 180 -5.77 1.60 -12.79
C ASP A 180 -5.59 2.13 -11.35
N ALA A 181 -4.69 3.09 -11.14
CA ALA A 181 -4.50 3.75 -9.84
C ALA A 181 -5.75 4.52 -9.39
N LYS A 182 -6.39 5.28 -10.30
CA LYS A 182 -7.67 5.97 -10.02
C LYS A 182 -8.77 4.96 -9.66
N ALA A 183 -8.84 3.82 -10.36
CA ALA A 183 -9.80 2.76 -10.07
C ALA A 183 -9.57 2.12 -8.69
N LYS A 184 -8.32 1.77 -8.35
CA LYS A 184 -7.95 1.27 -7.01
C LYS A 184 -8.36 2.25 -5.91
N LEU A 185 -8.07 3.56 -6.08
CA LEU A 185 -8.47 4.57 -5.10
C LEU A 185 -9.98 4.72 -4.95
N ASN A 186 -10.74 4.64 -6.04
CA ASN A 186 -12.19 4.68 -5.97
C ASN A 186 -12.73 3.47 -5.21
N LYS A 187 -12.23 2.26 -5.50
CA LYS A 187 -12.61 1.04 -4.77
C LYS A 187 -12.36 1.18 -3.26
N LYS A 188 -11.16 1.61 -2.85
CA LYS A 188 -10.83 1.82 -1.43
C LYS A 188 -11.69 2.94 -0.80
N THR A 189 -12.08 3.96 -1.57
CA THR A 189 -13.02 5.01 -1.11
C THR A 189 -14.42 4.44 -0.85
N ASP A 190 -14.90 3.56 -1.74
CA ASP A 190 -16.21 2.91 -1.62
C ASP A 190 -16.23 1.93 -0.44
N GLU A 191 -15.14 1.17 -0.23
CA GLU A 191 -14.96 0.30 0.94
C GLU A 191 -15.01 1.10 2.25
N LEU A 192 -14.34 2.26 2.34
CA LEU A 192 -14.46 3.15 3.49
C LEU A 192 -15.89 3.66 3.70
N ALA A 193 -16.62 3.97 2.62
CA ALA A 193 -18.01 4.39 2.73
C ALA A 193 -18.92 3.27 3.27
N ALA A 194 -18.65 2.01 2.89
CA ALA A 194 -19.35 0.85 3.43
C ALA A 194 -19.05 0.66 4.93
N LYS A 195 -17.77 0.77 5.34
CA LYS A 195 -17.36 0.71 6.76
C LYS A 195 -18.04 1.84 7.57
N GLU A 196 -18.16 3.05 7.02
CA GLU A 196 -18.91 4.13 7.69
C GLU A 196 -20.39 3.82 7.89
N ALA A 197 -21.04 3.22 6.89
CA ALA A 197 -22.43 2.82 7.01
C ALA A 197 -22.59 1.73 8.09
N MET A 198 -21.61 0.84 8.24
CA MET A 198 -21.58 -0.15 9.31
C MET A 198 -21.44 0.52 10.69
N VAL A 199 -20.50 1.45 10.87
CA VAL A 199 -20.33 2.20 12.13
C VAL A 199 -21.64 2.90 12.51
N LYS A 200 -22.30 3.60 11.57
CA LYS A 200 -23.59 4.25 11.83
C LYS A 200 -24.66 3.28 12.31
N LYS A 201 -24.78 2.12 11.66
CA LYS A 201 -25.72 1.06 12.08
C LYS A 201 -25.35 0.51 13.45
N GLY A 202 -24.06 0.32 13.73
CA GLY A 202 -23.53 -0.10 15.02
C GLY A 202 -23.92 0.85 16.15
N ARG A 203 -23.77 2.16 15.94
CA ARG A 203 -24.17 3.18 16.93
C ARG A 203 -25.66 3.13 17.25
N VAL A 204 -26.52 2.95 16.25
CA VAL A 204 -27.97 2.80 16.47
C VAL A 204 -28.27 1.54 17.28
N ARG A 205 -27.62 0.41 16.98
CA ARG A 205 -27.79 -0.84 17.74
C ARG A 205 -27.35 -0.67 19.20
N ILE A 206 -26.21 -0.02 19.43
CA ILE A 206 -25.71 0.28 20.78
C ILE A 206 -26.69 1.17 21.54
N ALA A 207 -27.20 2.23 20.92
CA ALA A 207 -28.18 3.12 21.54
C ALA A 207 -29.45 2.36 21.96
N ASN A 208 -29.98 1.53 21.06
CA ASN A 208 -31.15 0.68 21.36
C ASN A 208 -30.85 -0.34 22.46
N ALA A 209 -29.65 -0.93 22.47
CA ALA A 209 -29.23 -1.88 23.51
C ALA A 209 -29.17 -1.19 24.88
N LYS A 210 -28.60 0.02 24.97
CA LYS A 210 -28.56 0.83 26.19
C LYS A 210 -29.96 1.11 26.72
N GLU A 211 -30.87 1.56 25.86
CA GLU A 211 -32.25 1.84 26.22
C GLU A 211 -32.96 0.57 26.74
N LYS A 212 -32.74 -0.56 26.06
CA LYS A 212 -33.33 -1.84 26.45
C LYS A 212 -32.85 -2.32 27.82
N ILE A 213 -31.54 -2.26 28.10
CA ILE A 213 -31.01 -2.71 29.40
C ILE A 213 -31.45 -1.79 30.54
N ASN A 214 -31.55 -0.48 30.31
CA ASN A 214 -32.10 0.47 31.30
C ASN A 214 -33.56 0.13 31.60
N THR A 215 -34.35 -0.13 30.56
CA THR A 215 -35.77 -0.50 30.71
C THR A 215 -35.93 -1.82 31.49
N MET A 216 -35.06 -2.80 31.23
CA MET A 216 -35.06 -4.08 31.96
C MET A 216 -34.71 -3.88 33.43
N LEU A 217 -33.75 -3.01 33.75
CA LEU A 217 -33.39 -2.69 35.13
C LEU A 217 -34.54 -1.97 35.86
N GLU A 218 -35.16 -0.97 35.23
CA GLU A 218 -36.29 -0.23 35.80
C GLU A 218 -37.51 -1.10 36.08
N LYS A 219 -37.76 -2.10 35.21
CA LYS A 219 -38.83 -3.09 35.40
C LYS A 219 -38.48 -4.17 36.41
N GLY A 220 -37.23 -4.22 36.89
CA GLY A 220 -36.72 -5.30 37.73
C GLY A 220 -36.65 -6.66 37.01
N GLU A 221 -36.59 -6.66 35.68
CA GLU A 221 -36.41 -7.87 34.86
C GLU A 221 -34.97 -8.38 34.94
N ILE A 222 -34.01 -7.52 35.28
CA ILE A 222 -32.62 -7.86 35.54
C ILE A 222 -32.15 -7.25 36.86
N THR A 223 -31.17 -7.90 37.47
CA THR A 223 -30.46 -7.43 38.65
C THR A 223 -29.44 -6.33 38.30
N GLN A 224 -28.97 -5.61 39.32
CA GLN A 224 -27.91 -4.61 39.15
C GLN A 224 -26.61 -5.25 38.63
N GLU A 225 -26.28 -6.47 39.07
CA GLU A 225 -25.07 -7.16 38.62
C GLU A 225 -25.14 -7.52 37.12
N GLU A 226 -26.29 -8.02 36.65
CA GLU A 226 -26.52 -8.31 35.23
C GLU A 226 -26.50 -7.03 34.38
N TYR A 227 -27.05 -5.93 34.91
CA TYR A 227 -26.97 -4.63 34.27
C TYR A 227 -25.52 -4.19 34.07
N ASP A 228 -24.69 -4.26 35.12
CA ASP A 228 -23.30 -3.82 35.07
C ASP A 228 -22.49 -4.64 34.05
N LYS A 229 -22.72 -5.97 33.98
CA LYS A 229 -22.11 -6.85 32.96
C LYS A 229 -22.52 -6.44 31.55
N LYS A 230 -23.82 -6.28 31.28
CA LYS A 230 -24.32 -5.88 29.94
C LYS A 230 -23.85 -4.47 29.56
N ALA A 231 -23.81 -3.55 30.52
CA ALA A 231 -23.29 -2.20 30.32
C ALA A 231 -21.79 -2.21 29.98
N ALA A 232 -21.01 -3.09 30.60
CA ALA A 232 -19.60 -3.26 30.28
C ALA A 232 -19.37 -3.80 28.85
N SER A 233 -20.16 -4.78 28.39
CA SER A 233 -20.08 -5.27 27.00
C SER A 233 -20.47 -4.19 25.99
N ILE A 234 -21.54 -3.43 26.27
CA ILE A 234 -21.92 -2.29 25.44
C ILE A 234 -20.79 -1.25 25.36
N LYS A 235 -20.13 -0.95 26.48
CA LYS A 235 -19.01 -0.01 26.53
C LYS A 235 -17.82 -0.50 25.71
N ARG A 236 -17.52 -1.80 25.73
CA ARG A 236 -16.48 -2.40 24.87
C ARG A 236 -16.82 -2.23 23.38
N ALA A 237 -18.07 -2.52 22.99
CA ALA A 237 -18.53 -2.30 21.62
C ALA A 237 -18.44 -0.83 21.19
N GLU A 238 -18.70 0.13 22.09
CA GLU A 238 -18.51 1.56 21.80
C GLU A 238 -17.06 1.93 21.51
N ILE A 239 -16.13 1.42 22.32
CA ILE A 239 -14.69 1.66 22.13
C ILE A 239 -14.24 1.09 20.78
N ASN A 240 -14.71 -0.10 20.40
CA ASN A 240 -14.37 -0.71 19.11
C ASN A 240 -14.92 0.11 17.93
N LEU A 241 -16.15 0.61 18.02
CA LEU A 241 -16.69 1.53 17.02
C LEU A 241 -15.93 2.86 16.96
N ASP A 242 -15.49 3.41 18.09
CA ASP A 242 -14.66 4.63 18.13
C ASP A 242 -13.32 4.42 17.41
N LYS A 243 -12.65 3.28 17.65
CA LYS A 243 -11.40 2.90 16.97
C LYS A 243 -11.61 2.78 15.45
N LEU A 244 -12.65 2.06 15.04
CA LEU A 244 -12.98 1.89 13.62
C LEU A 244 -13.29 3.23 12.95
N GLU A 245 -14.04 4.11 13.60
CA GLU A 245 -14.34 5.46 13.11
C GLU A 245 -13.07 6.31 12.94
N ALA A 246 -12.14 6.23 13.88
CA ALA A 246 -10.84 6.90 13.78
C ALA A 246 -10.01 6.39 12.60
N SER A 247 -9.94 5.06 12.41
CA SER A 247 -9.25 4.43 11.28
C SER A 247 -9.83 4.87 9.93
N ILE A 248 -11.15 4.86 9.80
CA ILE A 248 -11.86 5.34 8.60
C ILE A 248 -11.50 6.80 8.30
N LYS A 249 -11.49 7.67 9.32
CA LYS A 249 -11.17 9.09 9.17
C LYS A 249 -9.73 9.29 8.68
N GLN A 250 -8.79 8.52 9.22
CA GLN A 250 -7.41 8.52 8.77
C GLN A 250 -7.30 8.04 7.32
N GLY A 251 -7.93 6.91 6.98
CA GLY A 251 -7.96 6.36 5.62
C GLY A 251 -8.49 7.36 4.60
N ARG A 252 -9.58 8.08 4.92
CA ARG A 252 -10.12 9.15 4.06
C ARG A 252 -9.11 10.26 3.78
N SER A 253 -8.39 10.71 4.81
CA SER A 253 -7.36 11.75 4.66
C SER A 253 -6.23 11.29 3.74
N VAL A 254 -5.78 10.03 3.89
CA VAL A 254 -4.74 9.44 3.04
C VAL A 254 -5.19 9.35 1.59
N TYR A 255 -6.36 8.76 1.33
CA TYR A 255 -6.86 8.58 -0.04
C TYR A 255 -7.20 9.92 -0.71
N ALA A 256 -7.64 10.92 0.04
CA ALA A 256 -7.83 12.28 -0.48
C ALA A 256 -6.52 12.87 -1.01
N ARG A 257 -5.42 12.76 -0.24
CA ARG A 257 -4.08 13.24 -0.66
C ARG A 257 -3.55 12.47 -1.87
N GLN A 258 -3.77 11.16 -1.91
CA GLN A 258 -3.37 10.33 -3.06
C GLN A 258 -4.15 10.71 -4.32
N LYS A 259 -5.47 10.96 -4.21
CA LYS A 259 -6.30 11.49 -5.31
C LYS A 259 -5.78 12.82 -5.83
N GLU A 260 -5.46 13.75 -4.93
CA GLU A 260 -4.89 15.06 -5.29
C GLU A 260 -3.53 14.93 -5.98
N THR A 261 -2.70 14.00 -5.52
CA THR A 261 -1.39 13.75 -6.15
C THR A 261 -1.54 13.17 -7.55
N LEU A 262 -2.45 12.20 -7.73
CA LEU A 262 -2.75 11.62 -9.04
C LEU A 262 -3.33 12.64 -10.02
N SER A 263 -4.21 13.55 -9.57
CA SER A 263 -4.74 14.60 -10.45
C SER A 263 -3.65 15.57 -10.89
N LYS A 264 -2.77 16.01 -9.99
CA LYS A 264 -1.64 16.89 -10.33
C LYS A 264 -0.69 16.26 -11.34
N VAL A 265 -0.40 14.96 -11.23
CA VAL A 265 0.56 14.28 -12.12
C VAL A 265 -0.03 14.02 -13.50
N TYR A 266 -1.32 13.67 -13.60
CA TYR A 266 -1.90 13.17 -14.85
C TYR A 266 -2.92 14.10 -15.52
N ASP A 267 -3.53 15.03 -14.79
CA ASP A 267 -4.49 15.97 -15.37
C ASP A 267 -3.78 17.25 -15.90
N ASP A 268 -2.72 17.72 -15.23
CA ASP A 268 -1.90 18.87 -15.69
C ASP A 268 -0.95 18.55 -16.86
N GLY A 269 -0.54 17.28 -17.02
CA GLY A 269 0.30 16.82 -18.13
C GLY A 269 -0.44 16.54 -19.44
N SER A 270 -1.77 16.77 -19.48
CA SER A 270 -2.63 16.48 -20.63
C SER A 270 -2.91 17.68 -21.56
N LYS A 271 -2.37 18.86 -21.22
CA LYS A 271 -2.50 20.09 -22.04
C LYS A 271 -1.33 20.29 -22.99
#